data_AF-A0A1F9U3M5-F1
#
_entry.id   AF-A0A1F9U3M5-F1
#
_cell.length_a   1.000
_cell.length_b   1.000
_cell.length_c   1.000
_cell.angle_alpha   90.00
_cell.angle_beta   90.00
_cell.angle_gamma   90.00
#
_symmetry.space_group_name_H-M   'P 1'
#
loop_
_entity.id
_entity.type
_entity.pdbx_description
1 polymer ?
#
loop_
_entity_poly.entity_id
_entity_poly.type
_entity_poly.pdbx_seq_one_letter_code
_entity_poly.pdbx_strand_id
1 'polypeptide(L)'
;MHSNTIMSQLLTLLPRHQFDQAVSDFGGDHYVKKFSTWNQLTVLLYSQAAGKNSLRDIQTALGTQEPKLYHLGLPAVARQGREGPLLPGIR
;
A
#
# COMPACT_ATOMS: atom_id res chain seq x y z
N MET A 1 8.83 -16.27 -8.72
CA MET A 1 9.71 -16.10 -7.55
C MET A 1 8.83 -15.97 -6.31
N HIS A 2 8.86 -16.97 -5.42
CA HIS A 2 8.08 -16.99 -4.19
C HIS A 2 8.90 -16.30 -3.08
N SER A 3 8.60 -15.03 -2.79
CA SER A 3 9.23 -14.34 -1.67
C SER A 3 8.60 -14.84 -0.37
N ASN A 4 9.29 -15.74 0.32
CA ASN A 4 8.94 -16.27 1.65
C ASN A 4 9.19 -15.19 2.72
N THR A 5 8.28 -14.21 2.80
CA THR A 5 8.31 -13.22 3.88
C THR A 5 7.23 -13.61 4.90
N ILE A 6 7.47 -13.34 6.18
CA ILE A 6 6.44 -13.56 7.23
C ILE A 6 5.13 -12.83 6.84
N MET A 7 5.24 -11.69 6.16
CA MET A 7 4.09 -10.95 5.66
C MET A 7 3.32 -11.72 4.56
N SER A 8 4.00 -12.39 3.62
CA SER A 8 3.30 -13.19 2.60
C SER A 8 2.59 -14.40 3.22
N GLN A 9 3.22 -15.06 4.20
CA GLN A 9 2.59 -16.13 4.96
C GLN A 9 1.37 -15.63 5.75
N LEU A 10 1.47 -14.46 6.38
CA LEU A 10 0.36 -13.88 7.13
C LEU A 10 -0.80 -13.49 6.20
N LEU A 11 -0.51 -12.95 5.02
CA LEU A 11 -1.54 -12.67 4.00
C LEU A 11 -2.21 -13.95 3.48
N THR A 12 -1.52 -15.09 3.42
CA THR A 12 -2.15 -16.37 3.04
C THR A 12 -3.13 -16.92 4.06
N LEU A 13 -3.05 -16.48 5.33
CA LEU A 13 -4.03 -16.83 6.36
C LEU A 13 -5.35 -16.06 6.21
N LEU A 14 -5.34 -14.94 5.47
CA LEU A 14 -6.53 -14.14 5.25
C LEU A 14 -7.38 -14.75 4.13
N PRO A 15 -8.70 -14.93 4.32
CA PRO A 15 -9.57 -15.53 3.31
C PRO A 15 -9.81 -14.55 2.16
N ARG A 16 -8.93 -14.59 1.15
CA ARG A 16 -8.92 -13.63 0.03
C ARG A 16 -10.26 -13.50 -0.67
N HIS A 17 -10.92 -14.64 -0.95
CA HIS A 17 -12.22 -14.64 -1.61
C HIS A 17 -13.31 -13.95 -0.77
N GLN A 18 -13.34 -14.18 0.54
CA GLN A 18 -14.35 -13.54 1.41
C GLN A 18 -14.10 -12.03 1.50
N PHE A 19 -12.83 -11.64 1.53
CA PHE A 19 -12.45 -10.23 1.49
C PHE A 19 -12.86 -9.55 0.18
N ASP A 20 -12.56 -10.16 -0.96
CA ASP A 20 -12.93 -9.59 -2.27
C ASP A 20 -14.46 -9.48 -2.42
N GLN A 21 -15.21 -10.46 -1.90
CA GLN A 21 -16.67 -10.39 -1.83
C GLN A 21 -17.13 -9.20 -0.99
N ALA A 22 -16.58 -9.01 0.21
CA ALA A 22 -16.92 -7.86 1.05
C ALA A 22 -16.56 -6.52 0.35
N VAL A 23 -15.40 -6.42 -0.29
CA VAL A 23 -15.02 -5.21 -1.04
C VAL A 23 -16.03 -4.91 -2.16
N SER A 24 -16.52 -5.95 -2.85
CA SER A 24 -17.56 -5.81 -3.85
C SER A 24 -18.89 -5.34 -3.24
N ASP A 25 -19.33 -5.98 -2.15
CA ASP A 25 -20.62 -5.69 -1.51
C ASP A 25 -20.67 -4.26 -0.94
N PHE A 26 -19.54 -3.77 -0.41
CA PHE A 26 -19.41 -2.41 0.13
C PHE A 26 -18.91 -1.39 -0.90
N GLY A 27 -18.60 -1.80 -2.13
CA GLY A 27 -18.08 -0.91 -3.17
C GLY A 27 -16.72 -0.28 -2.84
N GLY A 28 -15.89 -0.93 -2.02
CA GLY A 28 -14.63 -0.37 -1.50
C GLY A 28 -13.62 0.05 -2.58
N ASP A 29 -13.69 -0.60 -3.75
CA ASP A 29 -12.81 -0.32 -4.89
C ASP A 29 -13.47 0.49 -6.02
N HIS A 30 -14.71 0.99 -5.85
CA HIS A 30 -15.51 1.60 -6.93
C HIS A 30 -14.85 2.82 -7.62
N TYR A 31 -13.97 3.55 -6.93
CA TYR A 31 -13.23 4.71 -7.48
C TYR A 31 -11.71 4.55 -7.44
N VAL A 32 -11.22 3.36 -7.11
CA VAL A 32 -9.79 3.14 -6.94
C VAL A 32 -9.08 3.03 -8.29
N LYS A 33 -8.06 3.87 -8.51
CA LYS A 33 -7.24 3.84 -9.74
C LYS A 33 -5.95 3.05 -9.61
N LYS A 34 -5.33 3.05 -8.42
CA LYS A 34 -3.97 2.51 -8.22
C LYS A 34 -3.76 1.79 -6.89
N PHE A 35 -4.65 1.92 -5.92
CA PHE A 35 -4.42 1.45 -4.55
C PHE A 35 -5.68 0.80 -3.95
N SER A 36 -5.87 -0.49 -4.23
CA SER A 36 -7.06 -1.27 -3.82
C SER A 36 -7.20 -1.38 -2.32
N THR A 37 -8.40 -1.74 -1.88
CA THR A 37 -8.70 -2.02 -0.47
C THR A 37 -7.82 -3.17 0.05
N TRP A 38 -7.45 -4.13 -0.81
CA TRP A 38 -6.45 -5.14 -0.47
C TRP A 38 -5.05 -4.56 -0.20
N ASN A 39 -4.63 -3.58 -1.00
CA ASN A 39 -3.35 -2.90 -0.80
C ASN A 39 -3.36 -2.07 0.49
N GLN A 40 -4.50 -1.42 0.79
CA GLN A 40 -4.71 -0.70 2.04
C GLN A 40 -4.59 -1.65 3.25
N LEU A 41 -5.27 -2.80 3.21
CA LEU A 41 -5.18 -3.83 4.24
C LEU A 41 -3.73 -4.30 4.45
N THR A 42 -3.04 -4.61 3.35
CA THR A 42 -1.65 -5.08 3.39
C THR A 42 -0.71 -4.04 4.01
N VAL A 43 -0.91 -2.76 3.70
CA VAL A 43 -0.13 -1.66 4.30
C VAL A 43 -0.42 -1.47 5.78
N LEU A 44 -1.70 -1.54 6.19
CA LEU A 44 -2.08 -1.44 7.60
C LEU A 44 -1.51 -2.61 8.40
N LEU A 45 -1.56 -3.82 7.85
CA LEU A 45 -1.01 -5.00 8.50
C LEU A 45 0.51 -4.92 8.65
N TYR A 46 1.18 -4.43 7.61
CA TYR A 46 2.61 -4.10 7.66
C TYR A 46 2.91 -3.02 8.71
N SER A 47 2.12 -1.96 8.79
CA SER A 47 2.35 -0.88 9.76
C SER A 47 2.22 -1.37 11.19
N GLN A 48 1.22 -2.21 11.48
CA GLN A 48 1.06 -2.83 12.80
C GLN A 48 2.25 -3.74 13.13
N ALA A 49 2.66 -4.62 12.20
CA ALA A 49 3.79 -5.52 12.41
C ALA A 49 5.14 -4.78 12.56
N ALA A 50 5.31 -3.64 11.90
CA ALA A 50 6.52 -2.81 11.93
C ALA A 50 6.49 -1.71 13.00
N GLY A 51 5.44 -1.65 13.85
CA GLY A 51 5.30 -0.65 14.90
C GLY A 51 5.21 0.79 14.38
N LYS A 52 4.62 0.99 13.20
CA LYS A 52 4.46 2.31 12.56
C LYS A 52 3.11 2.90 12.95
N ASN A 53 3.16 4.01 13.68
CA ASN A 53 1.97 4.62 14.28
C ASN A 53 1.48 5.88 13.57
N SER A 54 2.24 6.42 12.61
CA SER A 54 1.85 7.59 11.83
C SER A 54 1.80 7.28 10.33
N LEU A 55 0.87 7.93 9.63
CA LEU A 55 0.76 7.81 8.17
C LEU A 55 2.05 8.25 7.46
N ARG A 56 2.77 9.22 8.03
CA ARG A 56 4.09 9.66 7.53
C ARG A 56 5.14 8.57 7.69
N ASP A 57 5.18 7.88 8.82
CA ASP A 57 6.12 6.78 9.03
C ASP A 57 5.81 5.61 8.11
N ILE A 58 4.53 5.32 7.89
CA ILE A 58 4.07 4.32 6.93
C ILE A 58 4.53 4.71 5.53
N GLN A 59 4.23 5.93 5.05
CA GLN A 59 4.66 6.40 3.73
C GLN A 59 6.18 6.36 3.56
N THR A 60 6.93 6.75 4.59
CA THR A 60 8.39 6.73 4.57
C THR A 60 8.90 5.29 4.46
N ALA A 61 8.38 4.38 5.27
CA ALA A 61 8.74 2.96 5.22
C ALA A 61 8.39 2.31 3.88
N LEU A 62 7.23 2.65 3.31
CA LEU A 62 6.82 2.17 1.98
C LEU A 62 7.76 2.66 0.88
N GLY A 63 8.24 3.90 0.96
CA GLY A 63 9.23 4.44 0.01
C GLY A 63 10.63 3.83 0.19
N THR A 64 11.06 3.56 1.43
CA THR A 64 12.37 2.97 1.71
C THR A 64 12.43 1.47 1.36
N GLN A 65 11.30 0.76 1.45
CA GLN A 65 11.23 -0.69 1.24
C GLN A 65 10.53 -1.10 -0.06
N GLU A 66 10.41 -0.18 -1.02
CA GLU A 66 9.72 -0.39 -2.30
C GLU A 66 10.07 -1.73 -2.99
N PRO A 67 11.35 -2.18 -3.07
CA PRO A 67 11.67 -3.45 -3.72
C PRO A 67 11.09 -4.67 -3.00
N LYS A 68 11.02 -4.64 -1.67
CA LYS A 68 10.47 -5.75 -0.86
C LYS A 68 8.95 -5.78 -0.92
N LEU A 69 8.32 -4.62 -1.02
CA LEU A 69 6.86 -4.46 -1.07
C LEU A 69 6.30 -4.78 -2.46
N TYR A 70 7.07 -4.56 -3.51
CA TYR A 70 6.72 -5.02 -4.86
C TYR A 70 6.44 -6.53 -4.88
N HIS A 71 7.25 -7.32 -4.16
CA HIS A 71 7.04 -8.77 -4.03
C HIS A 71 5.81 -9.16 -3.19
N LEU A 72 5.22 -8.22 -2.46
CA LEU A 72 3.98 -8.40 -1.71
C LEU A 72 2.74 -7.97 -2.52
N GLY A 73 2.92 -7.57 -3.78
CA GLY A 73 1.84 -7.11 -4.66
C GLY A 73 1.42 -5.66 -4.43
N LEU A 74 2.19 -4.90 -3.63
CA LEU A 74 1.93 -3.48 -3.43
C LEU A 74 2.46 -2.66 -4.61
N PRO A 75 1.67 -1.74 -5.16
CA PRO A 75 2.11 -0.81 -6.18
C PRO A 75 3.05 0.22 -5.55
N ALA A 76 3.97 0.76 -6.36
CA ALA A 76 4.84 1.86 -5.94
C ALA A 76 3.98 3.02 -5.41
N VAL A 77 4.13 3.35 -4.13
CA VAL A 77 3.37 4.45 -3.52
C VAL A 77 3.94 5.77 -4.00
N ALA A 78 3.10 6.56 -4.65
CA ALA A 78 3.46 7.91 -5.07
C ALA A 78 3.80 8.74 -3.81
N ARG A 79 4.98 9.36 -3.79
CA ARG A 79 5.34 10.32 -2.74
C ARG A 79 4.40 11.53 -2.86
N GLN A 80 3.52 11.74 -1.87
CA GLN A 80 2.83 13.01 -1.76
C GLN A 80 3.86 14.05 -1.31
N GLY A 81 4.09 15.07 -2.15
CA GLY A 81 5.00 16.18 -1.88
C GLY A 81 6.37 16.09 -2.56
N ARG A 82 6.40 16.30 -3.88
CA ARG A 82 7.28 17.34 -4.40
C ARG A 82 6.36 18.37 -5.02
N GLU A 83 6.25 19.54 -4.40
CA GLU A 83 5.91 20.74 -5.16
C GLU A 83 6.78 20.69 -6.42
N GLY A 84 6.14 20.66 -7.59
CA GLY A 84 6.87 20.88 -8.83
C GLY A 84 7.68 22.17 -8.70
N PRO A 85 8.85 22.28 -9.35
CA PRO A 85 9.62 23.51 -9.28
C PRO A 85 8.69 24.69 -9.56
N LEU A 86 8.67 25.66 -8.64
CA LEU A 86 7.97 26.93 -8.82
C LEU A 86 8.30 27.42 -10.23
N LEU A 87 7.28 27.49 -11.09
CA LEU A 87 7.45 27.98 -12.45
C LEU A 87 8.16 29.34 -12.37
N PRO A 88 9.33 29.51 -13.01
CA PRO A 88 9.99 30.80 -13.00
C PRO A 88 9.08 31.80 -13.72
N GLY A 89 8.78 32.88 -13.00
CA GLY A 89 8.29 34.17 -13.47
C GLY A 89 7.63 34.19 -14.84
N ILE A 90 6.31 34.40 -14.83
CA ILE A 90 5.61 35.06 -15.93
C ILE A 90 6.31 36.41 -16.15
N ARG A 91 7.05 36.52 -17.27
CA ARG A 91 7.29 37.78 -17.97
C ARG A 91 6.43 37.76 -19.23
#